data_AF-A0A024HDN2-F1
#
_entry.id   AF-A0A024HDN2-F1
#
_cell.length_a   1.000
_cell.length_b   1.000
_cell.length_c   1.000
_cell.angle_alpha   90.00
_cell.angle_beta   90.00
_cell.angle_gamma   90.00
#
_symmetry.space_group_name_H-M   'P 1'
#
loop_
_entity.id
_entity.type
_entity.pdbx_description
1 polymer ?
#
loop_
_entity_poly.entity_id
_entity_poly.type
_entity_poly.pdbx_seq_one_letter_code
_entity_poly.pdbx_strand_id
1 'polypeptide(L)'
;MKKLFVLVMLLILATSSQASEFCTGIGLFARAGAMYRDQGTTEEQAIAAVDQGSSKYDADTKVVVRYFLRFGYRGNQTPDQAFASAEQKCRQYEIESAESNAMK
;
A
#
# COMPACT_ATOMS: atom_id res chain seq x y z
N MET A 1 -37.51 10.02 -19.41
CA MET A 1 -36.27 9.54 -20.07
C MET A 1 -34.99 10.34 -19.76
N LYS A 2 -35.04 11.58 -19.23
CA LYS A 2 -33.80 12.34 -18.86
C LYS A 2 -33.15 11.94 -17.52
N LYS A 3 -33.88 11.30 -16.59
CA LYS A 3 -33.35 10.93 -15.26
C LYS A 3 -32.52 9.62 -15.28
N LEU A 4 -32.65 8.81 -16.31
CA LEU A 4 -31.92 7.54 -16.42
C LEU A 4 -30.45 7.76 -16.84
N PHE A 5 -30.18 8.81 -17.62
CA PHE A 5 -28.84 9.11 -18.12
C PHE A 5 -27.86 9.60 -17.04
N VAL A 6 -28.37 10.24 -15.98
CA VAL A 6 -27.55 10.70 -14.85
C VAL A 6 -27.04 9.54 -14.00
N LEU A 7 -27.83 8.46 -13.89
CA LEU A 7 -27.43 7.27 -13.12
C LEU A 7 -26.35 6.44 -13.83
N VAL A 8 -26.39 6.41 -15.17
CA VAL A 8 -25.40 5.67 -15.98
C VAL A 8 -24.04 6.40 -16.00
N MET A 9 -24.02 7.73 -15.96
CA MET A 9 -22.76 8.48 -15.90
C MET A 9 -22.01 8.31 -14.56
N LEU A 10 -22.73 8.11 -13.44
CA LEU A 10 -22.10 7.87 -12.14
C LEU A 10 -21.43 6.49 -12.03
N LEU A 11 -21.85 5.52 -12.83
CA LEU A 11 -21.23 4.18 -12.87
C LEU A 11 -19.89 4.16 -13.62
N ILE A 12 -19.64 5.12 -14.52
CA ILE A 12 -18.40 5.17 -15.32
C ILE A 12 -17.24 5.79 -14.52
N LEU A 13 -17.53 6.62 -13.50
CA LEU A 13 -16.51 7.17 -12.59
C LEU A 13 -15.99 6.15 -11.58
N ALA A 14 -16.59 4.95 -11.52
CA ALA A 14 -16.16 3.86 -10.65
C ALA A 14 -15.23 2.87 -11.37
N THR A 15 -14.50 3.29 -12.41
CA THR A 15 -13.25 2.60 -12.79
C THR A 15 -12.22 2.81 -11.69
N SER A 16 -12.48 2.18 -10.54
CA SER A 16 -11.48 1.91 -9.54
C SER A 16 -10.42 1.06 -10.23
N SER A 17 -9.36 1.70 -10.71
CA SER A 17 -8.19 0.97 -11.17
C SER A 17 -7.76 0.10 -10.00
N GLN A 18 -7.91 -1.22 -10.14
CA GLN A 18 -7.39 -2.14 -9.13
C GLN A 18 -5.92 -1.78 -8.89
N ALA A 19 -5.52 -1.77 -7.61
CA ALA A 19 -4.12 -1.57 -7.29
C ALA A 19 -3.29 -2.61 -8.04
N SER A 20 -2.11 -2.21 -8.51
CA SER A 20 -1.13 -3.18 -9.00
C SER A 20 -0.85 -4.19 -7.89
N GLU A 21 -0.43 -5.41 -8.25
CA GLU A 21 -0.01 -6.41 -7.26
C GLU A 21 1.10 -5.87 -6.36
N PHE A 22 1.95 -4.98 -6.90
CA PHE A 22 2.95 -4.23 -6.14
C PHE A 22 2.30 -3.37 -5.05
N CYS A 23 1.35 -2.49 -5.41
CA CYS A 23 0.68 -1.63 -4.43
C CYS A 23 -0.19 -2.39 -3.43
N THR A 24 -0.82 -3.50 -3.82
CA THR A 24 -1.49 -4.39 -2.88
C THR A 24 -0.47 -5.03 -1.91
N GLY A 25 0.68 -5.46 -2.40
CA GLY A 25 1.80 -5.92 -1.57
C GLY A 25 2.23 -4.86 -0.55
N ILE A 26 2.38 -3.61 -0.99
CA ILE A 26 2.67 -2.47 -0.11
C ILE A 26 1.65 -2.34 1.01
N GLY A 27 0.35 -2.41 0.69
CA GLY A 27 -0.73 -2.39 1.69
C GLY A 27 -0.59 -3.52 2.71
N LEU A 28 -0.34 -4.75 2.24
CA LEU A 28 -0.18 -5.92 3.12
C LEU A 28 1.00 -5.75 4.09
N PHE A 29 2.11 -5.16 3.66
CA PHE A 29 3.26 -4.90 4.54
C PHE A 29 2.96 -3.84 5.61
N ALA A 30 2.28 -2.75 5.25
CA ALA A 30 1.87 -1.74 6.22
C ALA A 30 0.88 -2.31 7.26
N ARG A 31 -0.06 -3.16 6.82
CA ARG A 31 -0.97 -3.89 7.71
C ARG A 31 -0.22 -4.73 8.72
N ALA A 32 0.75 -5.51 8.26
CA ALA A 32 1.56 -6.37 9.12
C ALA A 32 2.33 -5.54 10.17
N GLY A 33 2.94 -4.42 9.76
CA GLY A 33 3.63 -3.53 10.70
C GLY A 33 2.73 -2.99 11.81
N ALA A 34 1.50 -2.61 11.48
CA ALA A 34 0.50 -2.18 12.46
C ALA A 34 0.03 -3.34 13.37
N MET A 35 -0.10 -4.56 12.85
CA MET A 35 -0.42 -5.74 13.66
C MET A 35 0.67 -6.05 14.69
N TYR A 36 1.95 -6.00 14.29
CA TYR A 36 3.07 -6.25 15.21
C TYR A 36 3.13 -5.19 16.32
N ARG A 37 2.91 -3.92 15.97
CA ARG A 37 2.80 -2.82 16.95
C ARG A 37 1.69 -3.10 17.96
N ASP A 38 0.50 -3.49 17.49
CA ASP A 38 -0.66 -3.76 18.36
C ASP A 38 -0.43 -4.99 19.28
N GLN A 39 0.44 -5.91 18.88
CA GLN A 39 0.89 -7.03 19.70
C GLN A 39 1.99 -6.66 20.71
N GLY A 40 2.44 -5.40 20.76
CA GLY A 40 3.50 -4.94 21.65
C GLY A 40 4.92 -5.37 21.23
N THR A 41 5.08 -5.85 20.00
CA THR A 41 6.40 -6.16 19.42
C THR A 41 7.14 -4.86 19.10
N THR A 42 8.47 -4.80 19.21
CA THR A 42 9.24 -3.59 18.84
C THR A 42 9.43 -3.42 17.33
N GLU A 43 9.79 -2.21 16.85
CA GLU A 43 10.02 -1.93 15.43
C GLU A 43 11.18 -2.83 14.92
N GLU A 44 12.24 -2.92 15.71
CA GLU A 44 13.41 -3.74 15.43
C GLU A 44 13.07 -5.24 15.40
N GLN A 45 12.20 -5.72 16.29
CA GLN A 45 11.75 -7.11 16.31
C GLN A 45 10.91 -7.44 15.07
N ALA A 46 10.03 -6.53 14.65
CA ALA A 46 9.24 -6.69 13.44
C ALA A 46 10.12 -6.68 12.17
N ILE A 47 11.10 -5.78 12.10
CA ILE A 47 12.09 -5.74 11.02
C ILE A 47 12.92 -7.03 10.99
N ALA A 48 13.44 -7.48 12.15
CA ALA A 48 14.22 -8.70 12.25
C ALA A 48 13.43 -9.95 11.84
N ALA A 49 12.14 -10.03 12.19
CA ALA A 49 11.26 -11.14 11.79
C ALA A 49 11.07 -11.18 10.26
N VAL A 50 10.92 -10.03 9.60
CA VAL A 50 10.85 -9.98 8.14
C VAL A 50 12.21 -10.23 7.50
N ASP A 51 13.29 -9.73 8.09
CA ASP A 51 14.66 -9.94 7.60
C ASP A 51 15.12 -11.41 7.68
N GLN A 52 14.67 -12.15 8.69
CA GLN A 52 14.90 -13.60 8.77
C GLN A 52 14.22 -14.37 7.61
N GLY A 53 13.13 -13.84 7.05
CA GLY A 53 12.49 -14.35 5.84
C GLY A 53 13.02 -13.73 4.54
N SER A 54 13.80 -12.64 4.62
CA SER A 54 14.10 -11.76 3.48
C SER A 54 15.25 -12.23 2.59
N SER A 55 15.95 -13.30 2.95
CA SER A 55 16.98 -13.91 2.07
C SER A 55 16.44 -14.31 0.70
N LYS A 56 15.12 -14.45 0.59
CA LYS A 56 14.38 -14.76 -0.64
C LYS A 56 13.99 -13.53 -1.47
N TYR A 57 14.18 -12.33 -0.93
CA TYR A 57 13.82 -11.06 -1.56
C TYR A 57 15.05 -10.38 -2.15
N ASP A 58 14.87 -9.75 -3.31
CA ASP A 58 15.86 -8.88 -3.93
C ASP A 58 16.08 -7.60 -3.10
N ALA A 59 17.11 -6.83 -3.47
CA ALA A 59 17.53 -5.65 -2.73
C ALA A 59 16.45 -4.55 -2.67
N ASP A 60 15.70 -4.35 -3.77
CA ASP A 60 14.66 -3.33 -3.85
C ASP A 60 13.47 -3.70 -2.97
N THR A 61 13.07 -4.97 -3.01
CA THR A 61 12.03 -5.52 -2.12
C THR A 61 12.42 -5.37 -0.65
N LYS A 62 13.70 -5.55 -0.26
CA LYS A 62 14.16 -5.30 1.12
C LYS A 62 14.08 -3.84 1.55
N VAL A 63 14.33 -2.90 0.64
CA VAL A 63 14.20 -1.46 0.91
C VAL A 63 12.73 -1.09 1.06
N VAL A 64 11.89 -1.56 0.14
CA VAL A 64 10.42 -1.42 0.16
C VAL A 64 9.86 -1.93 1.48
N VAL A 65 10.16 -3.16 1.86
CA VAL A 65 9.74 -3.77 3.13
C VAL A 65 10.09 -2.89 4.34
N ARG A 66 11.33 -2.38 4.43
CA ARG A 66 11.76 -1.52 5.53
C ARG A 66 11.02 -0.20 5.59
N TYR A 67 10.77 0.44 4.45
CA TYR A 67 9.98 1.67 4.40
C TYR A 67 8.54 1.42 4.85
N PHE A 68 7.89 0.36 4.37
CA PHE A 68 6.47 0.12 4.63
C PHE A 68 6.14 -0.48 6.00
N LEU A 69 7.02 -1.31 6.57
CA LEU A 69 6.94 -1.73 7.99
C LEU A 69 6.92 -0.51 8.90
N ARG A 70 7.80 0.47 8.64
CA ARG A 70 7.96 1.66 9.47
C ARG A 70 6.73 2.57 9.46
N PHE A 71 5.99 2.64 8.36
CA PHE A 71 4.74 3.41 8.31
C PHE A 71 3.60 2.71 9.07
N GLY A 72 3.45 1.39 8.92
CA GLY A 72 2.48 0.62 9.70
C GLY A 72 2.80 0.63 11.19
N TYR A 73 4.08 0.55 11.53
CA TYR A 73 4.56 0.44 12.89
C TYR A 73 4.58 1.78 13.66
N ARG A 74 4.89 2.90 13.01
CA ARG A 74 4.94 4.24 13.65
C ARG A 74 3.62 5.00 13.65
N GLY A 75 2.66 4.61 12.82
CA GLY A 75 1.33 5.20 12.81
C GLY A 75 0.51 4.81 14.05
N ASN A 76 -0.61 5.49 14.26
CA ASN A 76 -1.69 5.07 15.17
C ASN A 76 -2.88 4.46 14.41
N GLN A 77 -2.71 4.23 13.10
CA GLN A 77 -3.69 3.61 12.23
C GLN A 77 -3.91 2.15 12.64
N THR A 78 -5.15 1.68 12.59
CA THR A 78 -5.44 0.25 12.67
C THR A 78 -4.77 -0.49 11.50
N PRO A 79 -4.58 -1.82 11.58
CA PRO A 79 -4.01 -2.59 10.47
C PRO A 79 -4.69 -2.33 9.12
N ASP A 80 -6.02 -2.26 9.10
CA ASP A 80 -6.78 -2.04 7.86
C ASP A 80 -6.64 -0.60 7.34
N GLN A 81 -6.52 0.39 8.23
CA GLN A 81 -6.22 1.78 7.84
C GLN A 81 -4.80 1.91 7.28
N ALA A 82 -3.83 1.22 7.89
CA ALA A 82 -2.45 1.18 7.40
C ALA A 82 -2.38 0.55 6.01
N PHE A 83 -3.12 -0.54 5.77
CA PHE A 83 -3.27 -1.15 4.44
C PHE A 83 -3.79 -0.13 3.42
N ALA A 84 -4.96 0.44 3.66
CA ALA A 84 -5.64 1.28 2.70
C ALA A 84 -4.84 2.55 2.37
N SER A 85 -4.24 3.16 3.41
CA SER A 85 -3.41 4.35 3.28
C SER A 85 -2.14 4.08 2.47
N ALA A 86 -1.46 2.96 2.71
CA ALA A 86 -0.23 2.62 2.01
C ALA A 86 -0.49 2.20 0.55
N GLU A 87 -1.51 1.39 0.29
CA GLU A 87 -1.92 1.01 -1.06
C GLU A 87 -2.36 2.23 -1.88
N GLN A 88 -3.16 3.13 -1.29
CA GLN A 88 -3.57 4.36 -1.95
C GLN A 88 -2.39 5.26 -2.31
N LYS A 89 -1.44 5.45 -1.38
CA LYS A 89 -0.26 6.29 -1.63
C LYS A 89 0.66 5.69 -2.70
N CYS A 90 0.80 4.37 -2.72
CA CYS A 90 1.52 3.67 -3.79
C CYS A 90 0.88 3.92 -5.16
N ARG A 91 -0.46 3.78 -5.26
CA ARG A 91 -1.18 4.06 -6.51
C ARG A 91 -0.97 5.49 -7.01
N GLN A 92 -0.97 6.46 -6.11
CA GLN A 92 -0.69 7.87 -6.47
C GLN A 92 0.69 8.00 -7.12
N TYR A 93 1.72 7.37 -6.55
CA TYR A 93 3.06 7.37 -7.15
C TYR A 93 3.14 6.63 -8.49
N GLU A 94 2.44 5.50 -8.66
CA GLU A 94 2.40 4.81 -9.95
C GLU A 94 1.77 5.69 -11.04
N ILE A 95 0.68 6.40 -10.73
CA ILE A 95 0.02 7.34 -11.64
C ILE A 95 0.97 8.50 -11.98
N GLU A 96 1.54 9.17 -10.97
CA GLU A 96 2.48 10.29 -11.17
C GLU A 96 3.71 9.87 -12.00
N SER A 97 4.25 8.67 -11.75
CA SER A 97 5.37 8.10 -12.51
C SER A 97 5.00 7.81 -13.97
N ALA A 98 3.82 7.22 -14.20
CA ALA A 98 3.32 6.95 -15.54
C ALA A 98 3.11 8.26 -16.34
N GLU A 99 2.52 9.28 -15.71
CA GLU A 99 2.36 10.61 -16.30
C GLU A 99 3.71 11.27 -16.63
N SER A 100 4.67 11.21 -15.71
CA SER A 100 6.01 11.76 -15.93
C SER A 100 6.78 11.06 -17.05
N ASN A 101 6.64 9.74 -17.19
CA ASN A 101 7.26 8.98 -18.28
C ASN A 101 6.57 9.21 -19.62
N ALA A 102 5.27 9.46 -19.65
CA ALA A 102 4.54 9.78 -20.89
C ALA A 102 4.83 11.20 -21.43
N MET A 103 5.30 12.10 -20.57
CA MET A 103 5.72 13.48 -20.93
C MET A 103 7.21 13.59 -21.33
N LYS A 104 7.97 12.49 -21.28
CA LYS A 104 9.37 12.40 -21.74
C LYS A 104 9.46 11.73 -23.10
#